data_AF-A0A1Y4D343-F1
#
_entry.id   AF-A0A1Y4D343-F1
#
_cell.length_a   1.000
_cell.length_b   1.000
_cell.length_c   1.000
_cell.angle_alpha   90.00
_cell.angle_beta   90.00
_cell.angle_gamma   90.00
#
_symmetry.space_group_name_H-M   'P 1'
#
loop_
_entity.id
_entity.type
_entity.pdbx_description
1 polymer ?
#
loop_
_entity_poly.entity_id
_entity_poly.type
_entity_poly.pdbx_seq_one_letter_code
_entity_poly.pdbx_strand_id
1 'polypeptide(L)' 'MKQTTDEQAHAAPLTREEFMQRWKAYKQKKQAYIESLKEYVRNEYKERTGREPESIEVW' A
#
# COMPACT_ATOMS: atom_id res chain seq x y z
N MET A 1 11.33 35.71 -5.62
CA MET A 1 10.55 34.45 -5.79
C MET A 1 10.45 33.75 -4.45
N LYS A 2 9.33 33.93 -3.74
CA LYS A 2 8.99 33.21 -2.49
C LYS A 2 7.49 32.89 -2.45
N GLN A 3 6.90 32.63 -3.62
CA GLN A 3 5.51 32.24 -3.77
C GLN A 3 5.48 30.75 -4.06
N THR A 4 5.49 29.92 -3.03
CA THR A 4 5.11 28.49 -3.18
C THR A 4 4.78 27.81 -1.84
N THR A 5 5.11 28.41 -0.68
CA THR A 5 4.95 27.70 0.60
C THR A 5 3.63 28.04 1.33
N ASP A 6 3.07 29.24 1.17
CA ASP A 6 1.88 29.66 1.94
C ASP A 6 0.54 29.24 1.31
N GLU A 7 0.51 28.79 0.05
CA GLU A 7 -0.75 28.48 -0.65
C GLU A 7 -1.31 27.07 -0.35
N GLN A 8 -0.60 26.24 0.39
CA GLN A 8 -1.01 24.85 0.65
C GLN A 8 -1.71 24.61 1.99
N ALA A 9 -1.88 25.63 2.83
CA ALA A 9 -2.26 25.43 4.23
C ALA A 9 -3.66 25.96 4.59
N HIS A 10 -4.70 25.69 3.78
CA HIS A 10 -6.08 25.79 4.25
C HIS A 10 -7.01 24.79 3.54
N ALA A 11 -6.57 23.52 3.42
CA ALA A 11 -7.55 22.46 3.19
C ALA A 11 -8.40 22.31 4.46
N ALA A 12 -9.72 22.43 4.33
CA ALA A 12 -10.64 22.17 5.44
C ALA A 12 -10.33 20.79 6.06
N PRO A 13 -10.40 20.64 7.39
CA PRO A 13 -10.18 19.35 8.03
C PRO A 13 -11.14 18.32 7.44
N LEU A 14 -10.61 17.13 7.12
CA LEU A 14 -11.40 16.04 6.54
C LEU A 14 -12.58 15.71 7.44
N THR A 15 -13.74 15.56 6.84
CA THR A 15 -14.88 14.99 7.55
C THR A 15 -14.56 13.55 7.96
N ARG A 16 -15.23 13.06 9.00
CA ARG A 16 -15.11 11.67 9.44
C ARG A 16 -15.39 10.69 8.29
N GLU A 17 -16.36 11.00 7.43
CA GLU A 17 -16.72 10.15 6.30
C GLU A 17 -15.61 10.09 5.25
N GLU A 18 -15.06 11.24 4.86
CA GLU A 18 -13.93 11.30 3.93
C GLU A 18 -12.69 10.59 4.48
N PHE A 19 -12.41 10.75 5.77
CA PHE A 19 -11.34 10.02 6.44
C PHE A 19 -11.56 8.50 6.36
N MET A 20 -12.77 8.03 6.66
CA MET A 20 -13.10 6.60 6.61
C MET A 20 -13.00 6.04 5.18
N GLN A 21 -13.42 6.80 4.16
CA GLN A 21 -13.27 6.38 2.76
C GLN A 21 -11.80 6.29 2.35
N ARG A 22 -10.99 7.30 2.69
CA ARG A 22 -9.54 7.28 2.43
C ARG A 22 -8.88 6.10 3.15
N TRP A 23 -9.19 5.90 4.42
CA TRP A 23 -8.66 4.79 5.22
C TRP A 23 -8.99 3.42 4.60
N LYS A 24 -10.23 3.24 4.13
CA LYS A 24 -10.65 2.03 3.42
C LYS A 24 -9.85 1.82 2.13
N ALA A 25 -9.68 2.87 1.33
CA ALA A 25 -8.89 2.82 0.11
C ALA A 25 -7.41 2.50 0.39
N TYR A 26 -6.81 3.08 1.44
CA TYR A 26 -5.45 2.76 1.86
C TYR A 26 -5.30 1.31 2.29
N LYS A 27 -6.27 0.77 3.06
CA LYS A 27 -6.28 -0.65 3.44
C LYS A 27 -6.35 -1.56 2.23
N GLN A 28 -7.23 -1.26 1.28
CA GLN A 28 -7.36 -2.04 0.05
C GLN A 28 -6.07 -2.00 -0.78
N LYS A 29 -5.46 -0.81 -0.92
CA LYS A 29 -4.18 -0.66 -1.62
C LYS A 29 -3.06 -1.42 -0.93
N LYS A 30 -2.96 -1.35 0.41
CA LYS A 30 -1.97 -2.12 1.19
C LYS A 30 -2.18 -3.61 1.00
N GLN A 31 -3.42 -4.10 1.06
CA GLN A 31 -3.72 -5.51 0.84
C GLN A 31 -3.31 -5.97 -0.56
N ALA A 32 -3.66 -5.22 -1.61
CA ALA A 32 -3.26 -5.54 -2.97
C ALA A 32 -1.74 -5.61 -3.15
N TYR A 33 -1.02 -4.71 -2.47
CA TYR A 33 0.44 -4.71 -2.48
C TYR A 33 1.03 -5.94 -1.77
N ILE A 34 0.52 -6.30 -0.58
CA ILE A 34 0.92 -7.52 0.14
C ILE A 34 0.72 -8.76 -0.74
N GLU A 35 -0.42 -8.88 -1.42
CA GLU A 35 -0.67 -10.02 -2.31
C GLU A 35 0.31 -10.04 -3.49
N SER A 36 0.65 -8.88 -4.07
CA SER A 36 1.65 -8.83 -5.14
C SER A 36 3.05 -9.26 -4.67
N LEU A 37 3.42 -8.91 -3.43
CA LEU A 37 4.70 -9.33 -2.85
C LEU A 37 4.71 -10.83 -2.52
N LYS A 38 3.58 -11.38 -2.03
CA LYS A 38 3.46 -12.83 -1.80
C LYS A 38 3.68 -13.61 -3.10
N GLU A 39 3.06 -13.16 -4.18
CA GLU A 39 3.21 -13.77 -5.50
C GLU A 39 4.65 -13.67 -6.00
N TYR A 40 5.28 -12.51 -5.86
CA TYR A 40 6.68 -12.32 -6.21
C TYR A 40 7.61 -13.29 -5.47
N VAL A 41 7.47 -13.38 -4.14
CA VAL A 41 8.30 -14.27 -3.31
C VAL A 41 8.03 -15.74 -3.65
N ARG A 42 6.78 -16.12 -3.92
CA ARG A 42 6.43 -17.49 -4.35
C ARG A 42 7.18 -17.86 -5.63
N ASN A 43 7.12 -16.96 -6.62
CA ASN A 43 7.72 -17.21 -7.93
C ASN A 43 9.25 -17.26 -7.83
N GLU A 44 9.88 -16.34 -7.10
CA GLU A 44 11.33 -16.36 -6.88
C GLU A 44 11.78 -17.66 -6.20
N TYR A 45 11.07 -18.08 -5.14
CA TYR A 45 11.39 -19.33 -4.44
C TYR A 45 11.28 -20.54 -5.38
N LYS A 46 10.22 -20.60 -6.19
CA LYS A 46 9.98 -21.67 -7.15
C LYS A 46 11.03 -21.70 -8.26
N GLU A 47 11.39 -20.55 -8.81
CA GLU A 47 12.44 -20.42 -9.83
C GLU A 47 13.78 -20.90 -9.29
N ARG A 48 14.11 -20.57 -8.04
CA ARG A 48 15.40 -20.92 -7.43
C ARG A 48 15.50 -22.37 -6.97
N THR A 49 14.39 -22.94 -6.48
CA THR A 49 14.41 -24.24 -5.79
C THR A 49 13.69 -25.35 -6.55
N GLY A 50 12.85 -25.00 -7.54
CA GLY A 50 11.95 -25.92 -8.22
C GLY A 50 10.79 -26.43 -7.35
N ARG A 51 10.60 -25.88 -6.15
CA ARG A 51 9.57 -26.31 -5.18
C ARG A 51 8.61 -25.18 -4.84
N GLU A 52 7.42 -25.54 -4.35
CA GLU A 52 6.50 -24.56 -3.77
C GLU A 52 6.86 -24.30 -2.30
N PRO A 53 6.77 -23.05 -1.82
CA PRO A 53 7.01 -22.74 -0.41
C PRO A 53 5.83 -23.22 0.45
N GLU A 54 6.14 -23.76 1.64
CA GLU A 54 5.12 -24.20 2.61
C GLU A 54 4.32 -23.03 3.21
N SER A 55 4.97 -21.88 3.38
CA SER A 55 4.32 -20.64 3.82
C SER A 55 5.09 -19.41 3.31
N ILE A 56 4.39 -18.28 3.18
CA ILE A 56 4.96 -16.99 2.78
C ILE A 56 4.42 -15.93 3.73
N GLU A 57 5.33 -15.21 4.38
CA GLU A 57 5.01 -14.12 5.30
C GLU A 57 5.50 -12.80 4.72
N VAL A 58 4.59 -11.82 4.62
CA VAL A 58 4.86 -10.48 4.10
C VAL A 58 4.03 -9.47 4.88
N TRP A 59 4.64 -8.35 5.28
CA TRP A 59 4.10 -7.38 6.26
C TRP A 59 3.81 -5.99 5.66
#